data_AF-A0A2V8S3P0-F1
#
_entry.id   AF-A0A2V8S3P0-F1
#
_cell.length_a   1.000
_cell.length_b   1.000
_cell.length_c   1.000
_cell.angle_alpha   90.00
_cell.angle_beta   90.00
_cell.angle_gamma   90.00
#
_symmetry.space_group_name_H-M   'P 1'
#
loop_
_entity.id
_entity.type
_entity.pdbx_description
1 polymer ?
#
loop_
_entity_poly.entity_id
_entity_poly.type
_entity_poly.pdbx_seq_one_letter_code
_entity_poly.pdbx_strand_id
1 'polypeptide(L)'
;MQGGYREAKMGNKDDDAPLKADTGAFEPRDSRVSQQIWRGIFLEVVRKLEDKVLKKLSQEPLRFFRKAGLDAPGFLAPEQFDLWQKLTADDWESQCSEVSLHQFREALWAWGKHWKLTADWCLKAGFDTLRDWVLWPESLEELSWAPSIHTHEWLGLSLPSERQFSFQYPTWEFVLYLREEYEEAARIAFEAALKAYCDRIAVEAPRWGYIPIPPRKRGRKAHLPIEWLVRSRVQGWKVYEINKLYYPNSDNRWHIKKAIEEAAALIGL
;
A
#
# COMPACT_ATOMS: atom_id res chain seq x y z
N MET A 1 -12.30 -6.35 -72.32
CA MET A 1 -13.14 -5.98 -71.16
C MET A 1 -13.72 -7.26 -70.56
N GLN A 2 -13.16 -7.73 -69.45
CA GLN A 2 -13.74 -8.79 -68.61
C GLN A 2 -13.77 -8.22 -67.20
N GLY A 3 -14.95 -7.81 -66.74
CA GLY A 3 -15.18 -7.31 -65.39
C GLY A 3 -15.41 -8.48 -64.46
N GLY A 4 -14.42 -8.79 -63.61
CA GLY A 4 -14.55 -9.77 -62.55
C GLY A 4 -15.35 -9.18 -61.38
N TYR A 5 -16.58 -9.64 -61.20
CA TYR A 5 -17.32 -9.44 -59.97
C TYR A 5 -16.66 -10.25 -58.85
N ARG A 6 -16.09 -9.55 -57.86
CA ARG A 6 -15.67 -10.15 -56.58
C ARG A 6 -16.90 -10.34 -55.71
N GLU A 7 -17.22 -11.59 -55.37
CA GLU A 7 -18.15 -11.92 -54.30
C GLU A 7 -17.63 -11.33 -52.98
N ALA A 8 -18.40 -10.41 -52.40
CA ALA A 8 -18.19 -9.94 -51.04
C ALA A 8 -18.59 -11.07 -50.08
N LYS A 9 -17.60 -11.74 -49.47
CA LYS A 9 -17.83 -12.54 -48.27
C LYS A 9 -18.27 -11.58 -47.15
N MET A 10 -19.56 -11.52 -46.88
CA MET A 10 -20.09 -11.05 -45.60
C MET A 10 -19.58 -12.01 -44.52
N GLY A 11 -18.43 -11.69 -43.94
CA GLY A 11 -18.04 -12.23 -42.65
C GLY A 11 -18.90 -11.54 -41.60
N ASN A 12 -19.86 -12.27 -41.03
CA ASN A 12 -20.42 -11.95 -39.72
C ASN A 12 -19.24 -11.81 -38.76
N LYS A 13 -18.80 -10.58 -38.52
CA LYS A 13 -18.13 -10.24 -37.29
C LYS A 13 -19.24 -10.04 -36.28
N ASP A 14 -19.46 -11.07 -35.48
CA ASP A 14 -20.00 -10.93 -34.15
C ASP A 14 -19.03 -10.04 -33.36
N ASP A 15 -19.12 -8.72 -33.57
CA ASP A 15 -18.39 -7.67 -32.84
C ASP A 15 -19.09 -7.34 -31.51
N ASP A 16 -19.83 -8.30 -30.95
CA ASP A 16 -20.46 -8.23 -29.62
C ASP A 16 -20.05 -9.44 -28.76
N ALA A 17 -18.80 -9.89 -28.87
CA ALA A 17 -18.21 -10.60 -27.75
C ALA A 17 -17.98 -9.58 -26.64
N PRO A 18 -18.68 -9.64 -25.49
CA PRO A 18 -18.31 -8.81 -24.36
C PRO A 18 -16.84 -9.14 -24.08
N LEU A 19 -15.99 -8.10 -24.10
CA LEU A 19 -14.65 -8.15 -23.55
C LEU A 19 -14.77 -8.97 -22.27
N LYS A 20 -14.21 -10.19 -22.28
CA LYS A 20 -14.05 -10.95 -21.04
C LYS A 20 -13.20 -10.06 -20.17
N ALA A 21 -13.88 -9.30 -19.31
CA ALA A 21 -13.26 -8.53 -18.26
C ALA A 21 -12.63 -9.56 -17.34
N ASP A 22 -11.43 -9.99 -17.69
CA ASP A 22 -10.48 -10.37 -16.67
C ASP A 22 -10.41 -9.14 -15.77
N THR A 23 -10.92 -9.30 -14.55
CA THR A 23 -11.31 -8.28 -13.57
C THR A 23 -10.08 -7.50 -13.12
N GLY A 24 -9.53 -6.71 -14.03
CA GLY A 24 -8.19 -6.17 -13.99
C GLY A 24 -7.96 -5.39 -12.70
N ALA A 25 -6.73 -5.48 -12.21
CA ALA A 25 -6.25 -4.49 -11.26
C ALA A 25 -6.36 -3.11 -11.93
N PHE A 26 -6.81 -2.11 -11.18
CA PHE A 26 -6.89 -0.72 -11.63
C PHE A 26 -5.77 0.09 -11.00
N GLU A 27 -5.28 1.12 -11.70
CA GLU A 27 -4.35 2.10 -11.15
C GLU A 27 -4.90 3.53 -11.26
N PRO A 28 -4.57 4.44 -10.33
CA PRO A 28 -4.93 5.83 -10.46
C PRO A 28 -4.34 6.44 -11.73
N ARG A 29 -5.09 7.33 -12.38
CA ARG A 29 -4.56 8.12 -13.50
C ARG A 29 -3.50 9.13 -13.06
N ASP A 30 -3.60 9.67 -11.85
CA ASP A 30 -2.65 10.62 -11.30
C ASP A 30 -1.39 9.89 -10.79
N SER A 31 -0.23 10.25 -11.36
CA SER A 31 1.07 9.66 -11.00
C SER A 31 1.45 9.88 -9.53
N ARG A 32 1.03 10.99 -8.91
CA ARG A 32 1.29 11.26 -7.49
C ARG A 32 0.47 10.34 -6.59
N VAL A 33 -0.80 10.14 -6.93
CA VAL A 33 -1.68 9.20 -6.23
C VAL A 33 -1.12 7.79 -6.35
N SER A 34 -0.72 7.38 -7.56
CA SER A 34 -0.06 6.10 -7.80
C SER A 34 1.22 5.94 -6.96
N GLN A 35 2.11 6.93 -6.94
CA GLN A 35 3.32 6.90 -6.11
C GLN A 35 2.99 6.74 -4.62
N GLN A 36 1.99 7.45 -4.10
CA GLN A 36 1.59 7.36 -2.69
C GLN A 36 1.02 5.97 -2.34
N ILE A 37 0.20 5.38 -3.21
CA ILE A 37 -0.26 3.99 -3.05
C ILE A 37 0.93 3.04 -2.97
N TRP A 38 1.91 3.17 -3.87
CA TRP A 38 3.08 2.31 -3.88
C TRP A 38 3.96 2.48 -2.65
N ARG A 39 4.05 3.70 -2.08
CA ARG A 39 4.68 3.94 -0.78
C ARG A 39 3.95 3.23 0.36
N GLY A 40 2.63 3.29 0.39
CA GLY A 40 1.81 2.56 1.36
C GLY A 40 1.99 1.05 1.26
N ILE A 41 2.01 0.49 0.03
CA ILE A 41 2.30 -0.93 -0.21
C ILE A 41 3.70 -1.28 0.29
N PHE A 42 4.70 -0.45 -0.01
CA PHE A 42 6.07 -0.65 0.46
C PHE A 42 6.12 -0.75 2.00
N LEU A 43 5.51 0.17 2.73
CA LEU A 43 5.51 0.16 4.19
C LEU A 43 4.79 -1.06 4.77
N GLU A 44 3.67 -1.49 4.18
CA GLU A 44 3.02 -2.74 4.60
C GLU A 44 3.89 -3.97 4.36
N VAL A 45 4.64 -4.00 3.26
CA VAL A 45 5.59 -5.08 3.00
C VAL A 45 6.77 -5.02 3.98
N VAL A 46 7.24 -3.82 4.35
CA VAL A 46 8.23 -3.64 5.44
C VAL A 46 7.69 -4.22 6.74
N ARG A 47 6.47 -3.86 7.14
CA ARG A 47 5.84 -4.38 8.37
C ARG A 47 5.74 -5.90 8.38
N LYS A 48 5.34 -6.50 7.25
CA LYS A 48 5.18 -7.96 7.11
C LYS A 48 6.51 -8.72 7.11
N LEU A 49 7.56 -8.15 6.51
CA LEU A 49 8.85 -8.83 6.37
C LEU A 49 9.84 -8.54 7.50
N GLU A 50 9.76 -7.36 8.12
CA GLU A 50 10.67 -6.90 9.16
C GLU A 50 9.90 -6.11 10.24
N ASP A 51 9.17 -6.84 11.07
CA ASP A 51 8.37 -6.30 12.19
C ASP A 51 9.19 -5.46 13.18
N LYS A 52 10.50 -5.72 13.26
CA LYS A 52 11.45 -4.97 14.10
C LYS A 52 11.53 -3.49 13.73
N VAL A 53 11.20 -3.11 12.48
CA VAL A 53 11.20 -1.70 12.06
C VAL A 53 10.28 -0.87 12.95
N LEU A 54 9.05 -1.34 13.15
CA LEU A 54 8.05 -0.65 13.97
C LEU A 54 8.29 -0.87 15.46
N LYS A 55 8.77 -2.05 15.88
CA LYS A 55 9.21 -2.27 17.28
C LYS A 55 10.33 -1.33 17.70
N LYS A 56 11.22 -0.94 16.78
CA LYS A 56 12.29 0.03 17.05
C LYS A 56 11.78 1.47 17.03
N LEU A 57 10.80 1.77 16.17
CA LEU A 57 10.13 3.06 16.16
C LEU A 57 9.39 3.32 17.49
N SER A 58 8.75 2.31 18.06
CA SER A 58 8.01 2.40 19.33
C SER A 58 8.90 2.52 20.58
N GLN A 59 10.23 2.52 20.43
CA GLN A 59 11.21 2.62 21.52
C GLN A 59 11.72 4.07 21.66
N GLU A 60 12.98 4.32 21.28
CA GLU A 60 13.62 5.62 21.46
C GLU A 60 12.90 6.75 20.70
N PRO A 61 12.50 6.60 19.42
CA PRO A 61 11.78 7.66 18.72
C PRO A 61 10.48 8.05 19.41
N LEU A 62 9.64 7.09 19.78
CA LEU A 62 8.39 7.35 20.52
C LEU A 62 8.64 8.01 21.88
N ARG A 63 9.67 7.55 22.62
CA ARG A 63 10.04 8.16 23.90
C ARG A 63 10.42 9.62 23.74
N PHE A 64 11.23 9.96 22.75
CA PHE A 64 11.64 11.35 22.52
C PHE A 64 10.52 12.20 21.92
N PHE A 65 9.63 11.61 21.13
CA PHE A 65 8.41 12.26 20.65
C PHE A 65 7.56 12.78 21.83
N ARG A 66 7.28 11.91 22.81
CA ARG A 66 6.56 12.29 24.04
C ARG A 66 7.34 13.29 24.89
N LYS A 67 8.65 13.11 25.04
CA LYS A 67 9.51 14.03 25.80
C LYS A 67 9.53 15.45 25.19
N ALA A 68 9.36 15.56 23.89
CA ALA A 68 9.22 16.82 23.19
C ALA A 68 7.82 17.45 23.31
N GLY A 69 6.90 16.85 24.08
CA GLY A 69 5.54 17.36 24.28
C GLY A 69 4.64 17.25 23.05
N LEU A 70 5.03 16.43 22.07
CA LEU A 70 4.29 16.29 20.80
C LEU A 70 3.03 15.43 20.94
N ASP A 71 2.79 14.89 22.12
CA ASP A 71 1.58 14.19 22.53
C ASP A 71 0.58 15.09 23.29
N ALA A 72 0.89 16.38 23.48
CA ALA A 72 -0.01 17.29 24.16
C ALA A 72 -1.24 17.65 23.28
N PRO A 73 -2.45 17.79 23.86
CA PRO A 73 -3.70 18.00 23.11
C PRO A 73 -3.68 19.19 22.14
N GLY A 74 -2.92 20.24 22.44
CA GLY A 74 -2.77 21.40 21.54
C GLY A 74 -2.02 21.07 20.25
N PHE A 75 -0.97 20.24 20.32
CA PHE A 75 -0.08 19.92 19.19
C PHE A 75 -0.67 18.91 18.20
N LEU A 76 -1.71 18.19 18.62
CA LEU A 76 -2.35 17.16 17.81
C LEU A 76 -3.52 17.69 16.95
N ALA A 77 -3.82 18.99 17.03
CA ALA A 77 -4.89 19.62 16.25
C ALA A 77 -4.55 19.69 14.74
N PRO A 78 -5.49 19.33 13.84
CA PRO A 78 -5.37 19.43 12.37
C PRO A 78 -4.83 20.76 11.83
N GLU A 79 -5.15 21.88 12.49
CA GLU A 79 -4.72 23.20 12.05
C GLU A 79 -3.27 23.54 12.42
N GLN A 80 -2.59 22.74 13.25
CA GLN A 80 -1.20 22.96 13.69
C GLN A 80 -0.15 22.21 12.84
N PHE A 81 -0.52 21.74 11.65
CA PHE A 81 0.22 20.79 10.79
C PHE A 81 1.53 21.30 10.14
N ASP A 82 2.20 22.31 10.73
CA ASP A 82 3.50 22.83 10.27
C ASP A 82 4.71 22.17 10.97
N LEU A 83 4.50 21.29 11.95
CA LEU A 83 5.62 20.77 12.74
C LEU A 83 6.60 19.92 11.94
N TRP A 84 6.13 19.09 11.00
CA TRP A 84 7.04 18.35 10.12
C TRP A 84 7.90 19.31 9.28
N GLN A 85 7.31 20.39 8.77
CA GLN A 85 8.03 21.41 8.00
C GLN A 85 9.08 22.11 8.88
N LYS A 86 8.73 22.48 10.12
CA LYS A 86 9.67 23.05 11.09
C LYS A 86 10.82 22.08 11.43
N LEU A 87 10.50 20.80 11.59
CA LEU A 87 11.49 19.75 11.87
C LEU A 87 12.41 19.45 10.70
N THR A 88 12.04 19.80 9.48
CA THR A 88 12.80 19.50 8.25
C THR A 88 13.35 20.74 7.54
N ALA A 89 13.08 21.94 8.05
CA ALA A 89 13.61 23.19 7.52
C ALA A 89 15.15 23.24 7.58
N ASP A 90 15.77 23.87 6.59
CA ASP A 90 17.25 23.99 6.49
C ASP A 90 17.87 24.75 7.68
N ASP A 91 17.10 25.66 8.29
CA ASP A 91 17.49 26.50 9.41
C ASP A 91 16.94 26.01 10.76
N TRP A 92 16.50 24.75 10.85
CA TRP A 92 15.86 24.19 12.04
C TRP A 92 16.66 24.38 13.35
N GLU A 93 17.99 24.34 13.30
CA GLU A 93 18.86 24.55 14.48
C GLU A 93 18.66 25.95 15.08
N SER A 94 18.31 26.92 14.25
CA SER A 94 18.00 28.29 14.67
C SER A 94 16.53 28.46 15.10
N GLN A 95 15.64 27.56 14.66
CA GLN A 95 14.20 27.61 14.96
C GLN A 95 13.79 26.78 16.19
N CYS A 96 14.55 25.76 16.56
CA CYS A 96 14.29 24.90 17.71
C CYS A 96 15.35 25.09 18.79
N SER A 97 15.05 25.93 19.78
CA SER A 97 15.89 26.09 20.99
C SER A 97 15.72 24.95 22.00
N GLU A 98 14.79 24.02 21.78
CA GLU A 98 14.44 22.95 22.73
C GLU A 98 15.25 21.67 22.51
N VAL A 99 16.04 21.31 23.53
CA VAL A 99 16.88 20.08 23.55
C VAL A 99 16.07 18.80 23.28
N SER A 100 14.81 18.75 23.70
CA SER A 100 13.92 17.60 23.51
C SER A 100 13.57 17.36 22.04
N LEU A 101 13.33 18.41 21.25
CA LEU A 101 13.04 18.32 19.81
C LEU A 101 14.25 17.85 19.01
N HIS A 102 15.45 18.35 19.36
CA HIS A 102 16.70 17.86 18.77
C HIS A 102 16.91 16.37 19.04
N GLN A 103 16.68 15.91 20.28
CA GLN A 103 16.79 14.49 20.63
C GLN A 103 15.81 13.63 19.85
N PHE A 104 14.58 14.12 19.64
CA PHE A 104 13.59 13.43 18.83
C PHE A 104 14.03 13.31 17.36
N ARG A 105 14.47 14.41 16.74
CA ARG A 105 14.93 14.41 15.35
C ARG A 105 16.09 13.44 15.14
N GLU A 106 17.09 13.47 16.01
CA GLU A 106 18.24 12.55 15.95
C GLU A 106 17.80 11.09 16.10
N ALA A 107 16.88 10.80 17.02
CA ALA A 107 16.37 9.44 17.20
C ALA A 107 15.60 8.93 15.97
N LEU A 108 14.76 9.79 15.37
CA LEU A 108 14.03 9.46 14.15
C LEU A 108 14.99 9.26 12.96
N TRP A 109 16.00 10.12 12.82
CA TRP A 109 17.02 9.98 11.78
C TRP A 109 17.87 8.72 11.97
N ALA A 110 18.29 8.42 13.20
CA ALA A 110 19.04 7.21 13.52
C ALA A 110 18.23 5.94 13.21
N TRP A 111 16.93 5.94 13.55
CA TRP A 111 16.00 4.88 13.15
C TRP A 111 15.94 4.73 11.63
N GLY A 112 15.74 5.82 10.90
CA GLY A 112 15.71 5.81 9.43
C GLY A 112 17.01 5.29 8.83
N LYS A 113 18.16 5.73 9.34
CA LYS A 113 19.49 5.29 8.90
C LYS A 113 19.70 3.79 9.14
N HIS A 114 19.32 3.28 10.31
CA HIS A 114 19.47 1.86 10.65
C HIS A 114 18.73 0.96 9.66
N TRP A 115 17.51 1.36 9.27
CA TRP A 115 16.66 0.59 8.37
C TRP A 115 16.76 1.01 6.88
N LYS A 116 17.66 1.95 6.55
CA LYS A 116 17.80 2.58 5.23
C LYS A 116 16.49 3.22 4.71
N LEU A 117 15.72 3.78 5.62
CA LEU A 117 14.49 4.54 5.43
C LEU A 117 14.75 6.04 5.60
N THR A 118 15.81 6.58 4.96
CA THR A 118 16.25 7.98 5.12
C THR A 118 15.66 8.95 4.10
N ALA A 119 14.85 8.48 3.15
CA ALA A 119 14.10 9.39 2.29
C ALA A 119 13.12 10.20 3.14
N ASP A 120 12.93 11.48 2.79
CA ASP A 120 12.07 12.41 3.54
C ASP A 120 10.69 11.82 3.83
N TRP A 121 10.05 11.24 2.80
CA TRP A 121 8.73 10.63 2.95
C TRP A 121 8.71 9.40 3.90
N CYS A 122 9.82 8.66 4.01
CA CYS A 122 9.92 7.54 4.96
C CYS A 122 10.03 8.03 6.40
N LEU A 123 10.81 9.09 6.63
CA LEU A 123 10.95 9.70 7.95
C LEU A 123 9.63 10.37 8.36
N LYS A 124 8.97 11.05 7.42
CA LYS A 124 7.62 11.59 7.61
C LYS A 124 6.63 10.48 7.96
N ALA A 125 6.67 9.34 7.28
CA ALA A 125 5.84 8.17 7.62
C ALA A 125 6.12 7.63 9.03
N GLY A 126 7.39 7.63 9.46
CA GLY A 126 7.75 7.33 10.85
C GLY A 126 7.15 8.34 11.84
N PHE A 127 7.29 9.64 11.56
CA PHE A 127 6.70 10.71 12.36
C PHE A 127 5.16 10.62 12.44
N ASP A 128 4.48 10.45 11.31
CA ASP A 128 3.02 10.33 11.24
C ASP A 128 2.53 9.12 12.03
N THR A 129 3.26 7.99 11.98
CA THR A 129 2.98 6.79 12.78
C THR A 129 3.13 7.02 14.28
N LEU A 130 4.16 7.75 14.72
CA LEU A 130 4.32 8.09 16.13
C LEU A 130 3.15 8.95 16.65
N ARG A 131 2.72 9.92 15.85
CA ARG A 131 1.53 10.73 16.15
C ARG A 131 0.28 9.86 16.22
N ASP A 132 0.09 8.97 15.26
CA ASP A 132 -1.04 8.06 15.19
C ASP A 132 -1.13 7.18 16.43
N TRP A 133 -0.02 6.56 16.82
CA TRP A 133 0.07 5.73 18.04
C TRP A 133 -0.21 6.47 19.34
N VAL A 134 -0.02 7.78 19.37
CA VAL A 134 -0.40 8.61 20.52
C VAL A 134 -1.90 8.89 20.54
N LEU A 135 -2.49 9.14 19.37
CA LEU A 135 -3.93 9.42 19.24
C LEU A 135 -4.79 8.15 19.38
N TRP A 136 -4.28 7.02 18.89
CA TRP A 136 -4.95 5.73 18.83
C TRP A 136 -4.01 4.65 19.37
N PRO A 137 -4.01 4.41 20.70
CA PRO A 137 -3.16 3.40 21.33
C PRO A 137 -3.31 1.99 20.75
N GLU A 138 -4.46 1.66 20.19
CA GLU A 138 -4.74 0.37 19.53
C GLU A 138 -3.79 0.14 18.34
N SER A 139 -3.51 1.19 17.56
CA SER A 139 -2.53 1.13 16.45
C SER A 139 -1.11 0.81 16.93
N LEU A 140 -0.75 1.25 18.13
CA LEU A 140 0.55 0.95 18.73
C LEU A 140 0.65 -0.52 19.16
N GLU A 141 -0.41 -1.06 19.74
CA GLU A 141 -0.48 -2.47 20.13
C GLU A 141 -0.37 -3.40 18.92
N GLU A 142 -1.03 -3.03 17.82
CA GLU A 142 -0.96 -3.76 16.55
C GLU A 142 0.36 -3.54 15.78
N LEU A 143 1.16 -2.56 16.20
CA LEU A 143 2.33 -2.06 15.46
C LEU A 143 1.98 -1.83 13.99
N SER A 144 0.94 -1.03 13.75
CA SER A 144 0.54 -0.60 12.41
C SER A 144 1.22 0.72 12.04
N TRP A 145 1.42 0.95 10.74
CA TRP A 145 1.74 2.28 10.25
C TRP A 145 0.48 3.16 10.30
N ALA A 146 0.63 4.49 10.39
CA ALA A 146 -0.53 5.39 10.40
C ALA A 146 -1.45 5.14 9.17
N PRO A 147 -2.78 5.04 9.35
CA PRO A 147 -3.73 4.85 8.25
C PRO A 147 -3.61 5.93 7.17
N SER A 148 -3.32 7.16 7.58
CA SER A 148 -3.05 8.31 6.68
C SER A 148 -1.93 8.08 5.67
N ILE A 149 -1.06 7.09 5.88
CA ILE A 149 0.01 6.69 4.97
C ILE A 149 -0.50 5.70 3.91
N HIS A 150 -1.58 4.99 4.20
CA HIS A 150 -2.22 3.98 3.33
C HIS A 150 -3.48 4.50 2.64
N THR A 151 -4.16 5.46 3.25
CA THR A 151 -5.39 6.04 2.75
C THR A 151 -5.04 7.30 1.96
N HIS A 152 -5.78 7.54 0.87
CA HIS A 152 -5.63 8.79 0.13
C HIS A 152 -6.29 9.97 0.88
N GLU A 153 -6.63 9.78 2.17
CA GLU A 153 -7.32 10.75 3.03
C GLU A 153 -6.50 12.03 3.20
N TRP A 154 -5.17 11.95 3.22
CA TRP A 154 -4.29 13.14 3.21
C TRP A 154 -4.37 13.96 1.91
N LEU A 155 -4.94 13.41 0.84
CA LEU A 155 -5.21 14.09 -0.43
C LEU A 155 -6.70 14.49 -0.59
N GLY A 156 -7.52 14.38 0.48
CA GLY A 156 -8.97 14.58 0.39
C GLY A 156 -9.70 13.48 -0.41
N LEU A 157 -9.02 12.37 -0.68
CA LEU A 157 -9.55 11.19 -1.35
C LEU A 157 -9.81 10.12 -0.28
N SER A 158 -10.69 10.39 0.68
CA SER A 158 -11.24 9.31 1.50
C SER A 158 -11.77 8.25 0.54
N LEU A 159 -11.24 7.02 0.58
CA LEU A 159 -11.90 5.91 -0.09
C LEU A 159 -13.25 5.81 0.61
N PRO A 160 -14.39 6.09 -0.06
CA PRO A 160 -15.68 6.04 0.61
C PRO A 160 -15.86 4.68 1.27
N SER A 161 -16.47 4.62 2.45
CA SER A 161 -16.82 3.35 3.13
C SER A 161 -17.57 2.39 2.21
N GLU A 162 -18.26 2.93 1.21
CA GLU A 162 -18.90 2.24 0.08
C GLU A 162 -17.97 1.33 -0.73
N ARG A 163 -16.65 1.53 -0.66
CA ARG A 163 -15.60 0.71 -1.30
C ARG A 163 -15.12 -0.45 -0.42
N GLN A 164 -15.59 -0.59 0.81
CA GLN A 164 -15.29 -1.78 1.63
C GLN A 164 -16.14 -2.97 1.17
N PHE A 165 -15.57 -4.18 1.25
CA PHE A 165 -16.35 -5.41 1.12
C PHE A 165 -16.86 -5.82 2.49
N SER A 166 -18.17 -5.73 2.71
CA SER A 166 -18.86 -6.25 3.88
C SER A 166 -19.73 -7.43 3.47
N PHE A 167 -19.61 -8.53 4.21
CA PHE A 167 -20.46 -9.70 4.05
C PHE A 167 -21.17 -9.98 5.36
N GLN A 168 -22.50 -9.95 5.33
CA GLN A 168 -23.36 -10.31 6.44
C GLN A 168 -24.23 -11.47 5.99
N TYR A 169 -24.30 -12.51 6.81
CA TYR A 169 -25.10 -13.69 6.58
C TYR A 169 -25.80 -14.09 7.88
N PRO A 170 -27.04 -14.63 7.83
CA PRO A 170 -27.74 -15.06 9.03
C PRO A 170 -26.90 -16.00 9.88
N THR A 171 -26.98 -15.88 11.20
CA THR A 171 -26.26 -16.74 12.15
C THR A 171 -26.65 -18.20 11.95
N TRP A 172 -25.71 -19.12 12.18
CA TRP A 172 -26.01 -20.54 12.13
C TRP A 172 -27.00 -20.94 13.24
N GLU A 173 -28.20 -21.32 12.82
CA GLU A 173 -29.20 -21.92 13.70
C GLU A 173 -28.98 -23.44 13.76
N PHE A 174 -28.15 -23.88 14.71
CA PHE A 174 -27.75 -25.28 14.89
C PHE A 174 -28.92 -26.25 15.17
N VAL A 175 -30.10 -25.72 15.50
CA VAL A 175 -31.33 -26.50 15.72
C VAL A 175 -32.03 -26.80 14.39
N LEU A 176 -31.82 -26.00 13.35
CA LEU A 176 -32.50 -26.11 12.06
C LEU A 176 -31.61 -26.72 10.97
N TYR A 177 -30.29 -26.51 11.03
CA TYR A 177 -29.38 -26.91 9.96
C TYR A 177 -28.16 -27.64 10.51
N LEU A 178 -27.74 -28.68 9.77
CA LEU A 178 -26.42 -29.26 9.99
C LEU A 178 -25.34 -28.24 9.66
N ARG A 179 -24.17 -28.41 10.27
CA ARG A 179 -23.04 -27.50 10.09
C ARG A 179 -22.61 -27.42 8.63
N GLU A 180 -22.52 -28.56 7.98
CA GLU A 180 -22.07 -28.68 6.59
C GLU A 180 -23.03 -27.98 5.62
N GLU A 181 -24.34 -28.09 5.87
CA GLU A 181 -25.38 -27.45 5.07
C GLU A 181 -25.33 -25.92 5.21
N TYR A 182 -25.14 -25.42 6.44
CA TYR A 182 -24.95 -24.00 6.68
C TYR A 182 -23.66 -23.46 6.06
N GLU A 183 -22.53 -24.17 6.21
CA GLU A 183 -21.24 -23.76 5.65
C GLU A 183 -21.29 -23.67 4.13
N GLU A 184 -21.92 -24.63 3.45
CA GLU A 184 -22.08 -24.62 2.00
C GLU A 184 -22.96 -23.44 1.54
N ALA A 185 -24.12 -23.24 2.20
CA ALA A 185 -25.02 -22.13 1.87
C ALA A 185 -24.34 -20.76 2.10
N ALA A 186 -23.63 -20.59 3.22
CA ALA A 186 -22.89 -19.38 3.53
C ALA A 186 -21.74 -19.13 2.52
N ARG A 187 -21.05 -20.19 2.07
CA ARG A 187 -20.00 -20.09 1.05
C ARG A 187 -20.55 -19.62 -0.29
N ILE A 188 -21.64 -20.22 -0.76
CA ILE A 188 -22.30 -19.82 -2.01
C ILE A 188 -22.72 -18.34 -1.93
N ALA A 189 -23.32 -17.92 -0.82
CA ALA A 189 -23.72 -16.53 -0.60
C ALA A 189 -22.52 -15.59 -0.56
N PHE A 190 -21.42 -15.99 0.09
CA PHE A 190 -20.18 -15.23 0.12
C PHE A 190 -19.57 -15.06 -1.27
N GLU A 191 -19.48 -16.13 -2.06
CA GLU A 191 -18.94 -16.09 -3.41
C GLU A 191 -19.78 -15.19 -4.32
N ALA A 192 -21.10 -15.26 -4.21
CA ALA A 192 -22.02 -14.38 -4.93
C ALA A 192 -21.82 -12.91 -4.53
N ALA A 193 -21.72 -12.62 -3.23
CA ALA A 193 -21.47 -11.28 -2.72
C ALA A 193 -20.10 -10.74 -3.17
N LEU A 194 -19.05 -11.57 -3.12
CA LEU A 194 -17.71 -11.23 -3.57
C LEU A 194 -17.70 -10.91 -5.07
N LYS A 195 -18.38 -11.73 -5.88
CA LYS A 195 -18.52 -11.48 -7.31
C LYS A 195 -19.23 -10.16 -7.57
N ALA A 196 -20.38 -9.92 -6.93
CA ALA A 196 -21.15 -8.68 -7.09
C ALA A 196 -20.33 -7.44 -6.69
N TYR A 197 -19.55 -7.55 -5.61
CA TYR A 197 -18.61 -6.51 -5.21
C TYR A 197 -17.56 -6.23 -6.28
N CYS A 198 -16.88 -7.25 -6.80
CA CYS A 198 -15.87 -7.11 -7.85
C CYS A 198 -16.46 -6.49 -9.13
N ASP A 199 -17.64 -6.94 -9.55
CA ASP A 199 -18.34 -6.41 -10.72
C ASP A 199 -18.69 -4.92 -10.54
N ARG A 200 -19.20 -4.54 -9.36
CA ARG A 200 -19.47 -3.14 -9.01
C ARG A 200 -18.21 -2.28 -9.06
N ILE A 201 -17.10 -2.74 -8.45
CA ILE A 201 -15.83 -2.00 -8.48
C ILE A 201 -15.32 -1.84 -9.92
N ALA A 202 -15.44 -2.86 -10.77
CA ALA A 202 -15.03 -2.78 -12.17
C ALA A 202 -15.81 -1.71 -12.96
N VAL A 203 -17.07 -1.47 -12.62
CA VAL A 203 -17.91 -0.42 -13.23
C VAL A 203 -17.60 0.97 -12.66
N GLU A 204 -17.40 1.09 -11.36
CA GLU A 204 -17.22 2.38 -10.69
C GLU A 204 -15.78 2.91 -10.75
N ALA A 205 -14.76 2.05 -10.80
CA ALA A 205 -13.35 2.47 -10.81
C ALA A 205 -13.00 3.46 -11.94
N PRO A 206 -13.47 3.28 -13.20
CA PRO A 206 -13.29 4.29 -14.24
C PRO A 206 -13.93 5.64 -13.92
N ARG A 207 -15.09 5.65 -13.26
CA ARG A 207 -15.79 6.90 -12.86
C ARG A 207 -15.02 7.65 -11.78
N TRP A 208 -14.28 6.93 -10.95
CA TRP A 208 -13.36 7.51 -9.96
C TRP A 208 -12.00 7.91 -10.57
N GLY A 209 -11.82 7.79 -11.89
CA GLY A 209 -10.59 8.19 -12.57
C GLY A 209 -9.46 7.16 -12.51
N TYR A 210 -9.77 5.89 -12.19
CA TYR A 210 -8.81 4.80 -12.33
C TYR A 210 -8.81 4.24 -13.75
N ILE A 211 -7.66 3.72 -14.18
CA ILE A 211 -7.47 3.09 -15.48
C ILE A 211 -7.18 1.59 -15.30
N PRO A 212 -7.71 0.72 -16.18
CA PRO A 212 -7.44 -0.70 -16.12
C PRO A 212 -5.96 -0.97 -16.44
N ILE A 213 -5.31 -1.77 -15.60
CA ILE A 213 -3.96 -2.26 -15.87
C ILE A 213 -4.08 -3.36 -16.93
N PRO A 214 -3.23 -3.36 -17.99
CA PRO A 214 -3.21 -4.43 -18.97
C PRO A 214 -3.09 -5.80 -18.29
N PRO A 215 -3.80 -6.83 -18.77
CA PRO A 215 -3.74 -8.16 -18.18
C PRO A 215 -2.28 -8.62 -18.12
N ARG A 216 -1.77 -8.76 -16.89
CA ARG A 216 -0.41 -9.24 -16.67
C ARG A 216 -0.35 -10.67 -17.17
N LYS A 217 0.72 -11.04 -17.90
CA LYS A 217 1.00 -12.46 -18.18
C LYS A 217 0.89 -13.24 -16.85
N ARG A 218 0.01 -14.25 -16.81
CA ARG A 218 -0.34 -15.02 -15.61
C ARG A 218 0.88 -15.29 -14.72
N GLY A 219 0.79 -14.97 -13.43
CA GLY A 219 1.79 -15.32 -12.41
C GLY A 219 2.67 -14.17 -11.88
N ARG A 220 2.68 -12.98 -12.49
CA ARG A 220 3.44 -11.84 -11.95
C ARG A 220 2.65 -11.08 -10.87
N LYS A 221 2.80 -11.51 -9.63
CA LYS A 221 2.32 -10.77 -8.44
C LYS A 221 2.93 -9.36 -8.41
N ALA A 222 2.08 -8.34 -8.33
CA ALA A 222 2.49 -6.93 -8.41
C ALA A 222 3.38 -6.43 -7.27
N HIS A 223 3.28 -7.08 -6.11
CA HIS A 223 4.06 -6.75 -4.94
C HIS A 223 5.45 -7.38 -4.93
N LEU A 224 5.78 -8.32 -5.83
CA LEU A 224 7.09 -8.99 -5.81
C LEU A 224 8.27 -8.03 -5.98
N PRO A 225 8.25 -7.05 -6.91
CA PRO A 225 9.32 -6.06 -7.00
C PRO A 225 9.49 -5.23 -5.71
N ILE A 226 8.37 -4.88 -5.04
CA ILE A 226 8.39 -4.15 -3.77
C ILE A 226 8.96 -5.05 -2.66
N GLU A 227 8.58 -6.33 -2.62
CA GLU A 227 9.12 -7.30 -1.68
C GLU A 227 10.64 -7.47 -1.86
N TRP A 228 11.10 -7.59 -3.11
CA TRP A 228 12.53 -7.65 -3.42
C TRP A 228 13.26 -6.37 -3.01
N LEU A 229 12.63 -5.21 -3.20
CA LEU A 229 13.15 -3.92 -2.75
C LEU A 229 13.29 -3.89 -1.23
N VAL A 230 12.29 -4.32 -0.47
CA VAL A 230 12.33 -4.39 1.00
C VAL A 230 13.43 -5.35 1.48
N ARG A 231 13.51 -6.55 0.91
CA ARG A 231 14.57 -7.52 1.24
C ARG A 231 15.96 -6.93 0.98
N SER A 232 16.14 -6.25 -0.15
CA SER A 232 17.44 -5.69 -0.52
C SER A 232 17.81 -4.46 0.32
N ARG A 233 16.91 -3.49 0.45
CA ARG A 233 17.15 -2.25 1.18
C ARG A 233 17.12 -2.51 2.67
N VAL A 234 15.96 -2.86 3.23
CA VAL A 234 15.73 -2.93 4.68
C VAL A 234 16.47 -4.12 5.30
N GLN A 235 16.35 -5.33 4.73
CA GLN A 235 17.00 -6.52 5.30
C GLN A 235 18.46 -6.68 4.84
N GLY A 236 18.91 -5.89 3.87
CA GLY A 236 20.29 -5.92 3.37
C GLY A 236 20.64 -7.11 2.48
N TRP A 237 19.65 -7.83 1.96
CA TRP A 237 19.89 -8.99 1.11
C TRP A 237 20.54 -8.59 -0.22
N LYS A 238 21.46 -9.43 -0.68
CA LYS A 238 22.06 -9.34 -1.99
C LYS A 238 21.11 -9.94 -3.03
N VAL A 239 21.22 -9.48 -4.28
CA VAL A 239 20.36 -9.94 -5.39
C VAL A 239 20.42 -11.46 -5.60
N TYR A 240 21.56 -12.10 -5.32
CA TYR A 240 21.66 -13.57 -5.42
C TYR A 240 20.83 -14.30 -4.36
N GLU A 241 20.65 -13.73 -3.17
CA GLU A 241 19.87 -14.33 -2.08
C GLU A 241 18.38 -14.29 -2.42
N ILE A 242 17.94 -13.16 -2.97
CA ILE A 242 16.60 -13.00 -3.53
C ILE A 242 16.40 -13.99 -4.68
N ASN A 243 17.36 -14.09 -5.63
CA ASN A 243 17.25 -15.05 -6.72
C ASN A 243 17.12 -16.49 -6.22
N LYS A 244 17.92 -16.90 -5.25
CA LYS A 244 17.88 -18.24 -4.67
C LYS A 244 16.51 -18.55 -4.05
N LEU A 245 15.86 -17.56 -3.44
CA LEU A 245 14.55 -17.73 -2.81
C LEU A 245 13.42 -17.87 -3.84
N TYR A 246 13.35 -17.01 -4.86
CA TYR A 246 12.21 -16.98 -5.79
C TYR A 246 12.43 -17.80 -7.07
N TYR A 247 13.69 -18.03 -7.44
CA TYR A 247 14.10 -18.68 -8.67
C TYR A 247 15.23 -19.68 -8.41
N PRO A 248 15.03 -20.71 -7.57
CA PRO A 248 16.10 -21.62 -7.14
C PRO A 248 16.80 -22.34 -8.30
N ASN A 249 16.08 -22.54 -9.41
CA ASN A 249 16.55 -23.30 -10.58
C ASN A 249 16.85 -22.41 -11.81
N SER A 250 16.89 -21.08 -11.66
CA SER A 250 17.15 -20.18 -12.79
C SER A 250 17.84 -18.89 -12.37
N ASP A 251 18.72 -18.36 -13.22
CA ASP A 251 19.39 -17.09 -12.96
C ASP A 251 18.56 -15.92 -13.53
N ASN A 252 17.81 -15.26 -12.64
CA ASN A 252 17.03 -14.07 -12.94
C ASN A 252 17.62 -12.82 -12.27
N ARG A 253 18.88 -12.84 -11.84
CA ARG A 253 19.49 -11.74 -11.06
C ARG A 253 19.41 -10.39 -11.78
N TRP A 254 19.61 -10.36 -13.09
CA TRP A 254 19.49 -9.12 -13.88
C TRP A 254 18.05 -8.56 -13.83
N HIS A 255 17.04 -9.42 -14.00
CA HIS A 255 15.65 -9.02 -13.94
C HIS A 255 15.25 -8.52 -12.54
N ILE A 256 15.68 -9.21 -11.50
CA ILE A 256 15.44 -8.81 -10.11
C ILE A 256 16.06 -7.44 -9.84
N LYS A 257 17.32 -7.23 -10.22
CA LYS A 257 18.01 -5.94 -10.05
C LYS A 257 17.24 -4.81 -10.74
N LYS A 258 16.88 -5.01 -12.01
CA LYS A 258 16.11 -4.02 -12.78
C LYS A 258 14.76 -3.72 -12.13
N ALA A 259 14.04 -4.74 -11.68
CA ALA A 259 12.74 -4.57 -11.02
C ALA A 259 12.84 -3.85 -9.67
N ILE A 260 13.92 -4.06 -8.91
CA ILE A 260 14.21 -3.31 -7.67
C ILE A 260 14.46 -1.82 -7.99
N GLU A 261 15.23 -1.52 -9.03
CA GLU A 261 15.51 -0.14 -9.45
C GLU A 261 14.24 0.57 -9.93
N GLU A 262 13.41 -0.09 -10.74
CA GLU A 262 12.11 0.43 -11.18
C GLU A 262 11.16 0.66 -9.99
N ALA A 263 11.12 -0.28 -9.04
CA ALA A 263 10.30 -0.16 -7.84
C ALA A 263 10.77 0.98 -6.92
N ALA A 264 12.09 1.18 -6.78
CA ALA A 264 12.66 2.28 -6.01
C ALA A 264 12.31 3.64 -6.63
N ALA A 265 12.49 3.78 -7.95
CA ALA A 265 12.13 4.99 -8.68
C ALA A 265 10.64 5.33 -8.56
N LEU A 266 9.77 4.31 -8.62
CA LEU A 266 8.31 4.46 -8.49
C LEU A 266 7.89 5.13 -7.18
N ILE A 267 8.57 4.80 -6.07
CA ILE A 267 8.26 5.34 -4.74
C ILE A 267 9.15 6.52 -4.33
N GLY A 268 10.13 6.89 -5.15
CA GLY A 268 11.07 7.97 -4.89
C GLY A 268 12.12 7.61 -3.84
N LEU A 269 12.83 6.50 -4.05
CA LEU A 269 14.00 6.04 -3.29
C LEU A 269 15.27 5.94 -4.14
#